data_AF-A0A0Q7K341-F1
#
_entry.id   AF-A0A0Q7K341-F1
#
_cell.length_a   1.000
_cell.length_b   1.000
_cell.length_c   1.000
_cell.angle_alpha   90.00
_cell.angle_beta   90.00
_cell.angle_gamma   90.00
#
_symmetry.space_group_name_H-M   'P 1'
#
loop_
_entity.id
_entity.type
_entity.pdbx_description
1 polymer ?
#
loop_
_entity_poly.entity_id
_entity_poly.type
_entity_poly.pdbx_seq_one_letter_code
_entity_poly.pdbx_strand_id
1 'polypeptide(L)'
;MRAVRRPSVLLAAALVASGIAMLPAHAADDPTTLAVEGTVRSVVVDRFGSEAASDHLFTVVTDAGVVIPVDLPDETPVNGRFEGELVVPTDVEAALDARDLLPGEGATIAQDTRAGRVAVAEAARQDEPLEVSTASVAPARAAAVTTPAVHRAYVALLSNKGSVEETPAQVKTLVEQMTSYWTTESGGVITSFAVQGDVVPFTTTSTATTAQSCGMGSPSGVWNEARAQFPDVSFAVGSRNHLVVAMADECGDGGIAGIASVGTDLSSGGPMSFTLGDVATQVGVHELGHTFGLGHANLDECPDVDECGDGEYFDLYSPMSLAVGGDAFASPALDSAFRERLGIAPAGELTALTSSGTVTLRPRSDATGVRGAVVVDPVTSARYVVEVRSGTGRDAGTFYASRYSLGVPVTYDPGVTVTTVSDGGELALQTRKASATYDGAFTAGQTFVGPGGSTRIAVGATSSAGTPVTVTLSGTGSPVTPTPTVTPTATPTPTPTPTPTPTPAPTPTPAPAAPAPVLAPPAPAPLSAATPRIVGTAKVGRTLKVKVGSWSPRPAFTYQWFANGRKISSKATASSFRLTSRQRGQRITVRVTGTRSAHVTTARTSKRTARVAGR
;
A
#
# COMPACT_ATOMS: atom_id res chain seq x y z
N MET A 1 -13.33 42.73 -41.56
CA MET A 1 -14.41 43.31 -40.73
C MET A 1 -14.83 42.23 -39.75
N ARG A 2 -14.80 42.32 -38.42
CA ARG A 2 -14.66 43.38 -37.42
C ARG A 2 -13.93 42.74 -36.22
N ALA A 3 -13.00 43.45 -35.61
CA ALA A 3 -12.32 43.05 -34.38
C ALA A 3 -13.20 43.37 -33.16
N VAL A 4 -13.18 42.54 -32.11
CA VAL A 4 -13.43 43.01 -30.72
C VAL A 4 -12.58 42.21 -29.70
N ARG A 5 -11.54 42.91 -29.23
CA ARG A 5 -10.95 43.01 -27.87
C ARG A 5 -11.01 41.83 -26.89
N ARG A 6 -9.80 41.43 -26.45
CA ARG A 6 -9.53 40.96 -25.07
C ARG A 6 -9.78 42.08 -24.04
N PRO A 7 -9.96 41.72 -22.76
CA PRO A 7 -9.01 42.22 -21.78
C PRO A 7 -8.41 41.09 -20.92
N SER A 8 -7.25 41.42 -20.35
CA SER A 8 -6.44 40.59 -19.46
C SER A 8 -6.53 41.11 -18.03
N VAL A 9 -6.21 40.23 -17.08
CA VAL A 9 -5.68 40.44 -15.71
C VAL A 9 -6.68 40.78 -14.59
N LEU A 10 -6.82 39.85 -13.63
CA LEU A 10 -6.38 40.08 -12.24
C LEU A 10 -6.29 38.78 -11.44
N LEU A 11 -5.15 38.65 -10.77
CA LEU A 11 -4.72 37.60 -9.88
C LEU A 11 -5.44 37.78 -8.53
N ALA A 12 -5.96 36.70 -7.95
CA ALA A 12 -6.19 36.61 -6.51
C ALA A 12 -5.96 35.15 -6.07
N ALA A 13 -4.77 34.91 -5.53
CA ALA A 13 -4.48 33.74 -4.74
C ALA A 13 -5.08 33.94 -3.33
N ALA A 14 -5.82 32.94 -2.86
CA ALA A 14 -5.99 32.68 -1.43
C ALA A 14 -6.06 31.16 -1.26
N LEU A 15 -5.02 30.59 -0.63
CA LEU A 15 -5.00 29.23 -0.10
C LEU A 15 -6.05 29.10 1.00
N VAL A 16 -6.98 28.14 0.89
CA VAL A 16 -7.58 27.44 2.05
C VAL A 16 -7.96 26.01 1.65
N ALA A 17 -7.49 25.05 2.44
CA ALA A 17 -7.89 23.63 2.62
C ALA A 17 -7.93 22.67 1.40
N SER A 18 -7.04 21.68 1.44
CA SER A 18 -6.93 20.57 0.50
C SER A 18 -8.15 19.64 0.50
N GLY A 19 -9.02 19.79 -0.49
CA GLY A 19 -9.95 18.77 -0.99
C GLY A 19 -9.85 18.76 -2.51
N ILE A 20 -9.63 17.60 -3.13
CA ILE A 20 -9.62 17.49 -4.59
C ILE A 20 -11.07 17.64 -5.05
N ALA A 21 -11.43 18.79 -5.61
CA ALA A 21 -12.71 18.97 -6.30
C ALA A 21 -12.54 18.59 -7.77
N MET A 22 -13.29 17.60 -8.24
CA MET A 22 -13.41 17.32 -9.67
C MET A 22 -14.43 18.28 -10.30
N LEU A 23 -14.09 18.84 -11.47
CA LEU A 23 -14.97 19.72 -12.25
C LEU A 23 -15.71 18.89 -13.32
N PRO A 24 -16.97 19.22 -13.66
CA PRO A 24 -17.82 18.34 -14.47
C PRO A 24 -17.47 18.38 -15.97
N ALA A 25 -17.69 17.26 -16.65
CA ALA A 25 -17.70 17.15 -18.11
C ALA A 25 -19.04 17.66 -18.70
N HIS A 26 -19.03 18.14 -19.94
CA HIS A 26 -20.13 18.85 -20.60
C HIS A 26 -21.38 18.00 -20.94
N ALA A 27 -22.55 18.54 -20.56
CA ALA A 27 -23.88 18.49 -21.19
C ALA A 27 -24.31 17.20 -21.96
N ALA A 28 -24.77 16.21 -21.20
CA ALA A 28 -25.93 15.37 -21.52
C ALA A 28 -27.04 15.74 -20.52
N ASP A 29 -28.30 15.35 -20.74
CA ASP A 29 -29.42 15.59 -19.78
C ASP A 29 -28.96 15.29 -18.34
N ASP A 30 -29.28 16.17 -17.38
CA ASP A 30 -28.75 16.07 -16.01
C ASP A 30 -29.12 14.69 -15.43
N PRO A 31 -28.14 13.79 -15.20
CA PRO A 31 -28.43 12.43 -14.78
C PRO A 31 -28.94 12.43 -13.34
N THR A 32 -29.83 11.49 -13.00
CA THR A 32 -30.18 11.21 -11.60
C THR A 32 -28.91 10.79 -10.85
N THR A 33 -28.65 11.40 -9.70
CA THR A 33 -27.47 11.06 -8.86
C THR A 33 -27.88 10.49 -7.51
N LEU A 34 -26.99 9.72 -6.90
CA LEU A 34 -27.11 9.20 -5.54
C LEU A 34 -26.03 9.86 -4.68
N ALA A 35 -26.44 10.68 -3.73
CA ALA A 35 -25.53 11.20 -2.72
C ALA A 35 -25.08 10.05 -1.82
N VAL A 36 -23.78 9.88 -1.63
CA VAL A 36 -23.15 8.84 -0.82
C VAL A 36 -22.11 9.45 0.10
N GLU A 37 -22.16 9.03 1.36
CA GLU A 37 -21.10 9.22 2.34
C GLU A 37 -20.53 7.87 2.79
N GLY A 38 -19.21 7.83 2.97
CA GLY A 38 -18.53 6.63 3.45
C GLY A 38 -17.02 6.80 3.52
N THR A 39 -16.32 5.68 3.54
CA THR A 39 -14.85 5.64 3.52
C THR A 39 -14.37 5.00 2.24
N VAL A 40 -13.43 5.66 1.55
CA VAL A 40 -12.77 5.06 0.37
C VAL A 40 -11.92 3.88 0.83
N ARG A 41 -12.08 2.72 0.20
CA ARG A 41 -11.18 1.58 0.35
C ARG A 41 -10.65 1.17 -1.01
N SER A 42 -9.41 0.72 -1.04
CA SER A 42 -8.93 -0.09 -2.15
C SER A 42 -9.34 -1.53 -1.89
N VAL A 43 -9.79 -2.20 -2.93
CA VAL A 43 -9.81 -3.65 -3.03
C VAL A 43 -8.63 -4.03 -3.92
N VAL A 44 -7.89 -5.03 -3.50
CA VAL A 44 -6.70 -5.51 -4.20
C VAL A 44 -7.14 -6.79 -4.91
N VAL A 45 -7.30 -6.68 -6.24
CA VAL A 45 -7.66 -7.82 -7.11
C VAL A 45 -6.40 -8.26 -7.82
N ASP A 46 -5.86 -9.39 -7.43
CA ASP A 46 -4.70 -9.96 -8.09
C ASP A 46 -5.06 -11.23 -8.81
N ARG A 47 -4.55 -11.34 -10.04
CA ARG A 47 -4.71 -12.52 -10.87
C ARG A 47 -3.37 -13.21 -10.96
N PHE A 48 -3.28 -14.43 -10.41
CA PHE A 48 -2.09 -15.25 -10.50
C PHE A 48 -1.64 -15.40 -11.97
N GLY A 49 -0.39 -15.05 -12.27
CA GLY A 49 0.23 -15.27 -13.58
C GLY A 49 0.02 -14.20 -14.64
N SER A 50 -0.47 -13.00 -14.30
CA SER A 50 -0.54 -11.86 -15.24
C SER A 50 0.52 -10.79 -14.93
N GLU A 51 1.19 -10.24 -15.96
CA GLU A 51 2.12 -9.10 -15.82
C GLU A 51 1.42 -7.76 -15.48
N ALA A 52 0.10 -7.77 -15.28
CA ALA A 52 -0.65 -6.58 -14.95
C ALA A 52 -0.54 -6.35 -13.44
N ALA A 53 -0.03 -5.17 -13.05
CA ALA A 53 -0.14 -4.66 -11.69
C ALA A 53 -1.58 -4.82 -11.18
N SER A 54 -1.74 -5.14 -9.89
CA SER A 54 -3.02 -5.19 -9.17
C SER A 54 -4.01 -4.17 -9.71
N ASP A 55 -5.16 -4.63 -10.20
CA ASP A 55 -6.24 -3.72 -10.59
C ASP A 55 -6.81 -3.13 -9.29
N HIS A 56 -6.51 -1.86 -9.00
CA HIS A 56 -7.08 -1.17 -7.86
C HIS A 56 -8.55 -0.86 -8.14
N LEU A 57 -9.43 -1.71 -7.62
CA LEU A 57 -10.84 -1.36 -7.53
C LEU A 57 -11.06 -0.46 -6.32
N PHE A 58 -11.62 0.72 -6.54
CA PHE A 58 -12.05 1.58 -5.44
C PHE A 58 -13.47 1.24 -5.03
N THR A 59 -13.69 1.26 -3.72
CA THR A 59 -15.02 1.13 -3.13
C THR A 59 -15.27 2.25 -2.13
N VAL A 60 -16.53 2.67 -2.02
CA VAL A 60 -17.00 3.45 -0.88
C VAL A 60 -17.71 2.50 0.07
N VAL A 61 -17.14 2.33 1.26
CA VAL A 61 -17.77 1.60 2.35
C VAL A 61 -18.58 2.59 3.18
N THR A 62 -19.90 2.51 3.08
CA THR A 62 -20.81 3.36 3.84
C THR A 62 -20.69 3.10 5.35
N ASP A 63 -21.19 4.02 6.18
CA ASP A 63 -21.22 3.83 7.64
C ASP A 63 -22.10 2.63 8.08
N ALA A 64 -22.99 2.16 7.19
CA ALA A 64 -23.76 0.92 7.36
C ALA A 64 -22.99 -0.35 6.94
N GLY A 65 -21.75 -0.22 6.44
CA GLY A 65 -20.93 -1.32 5.95
C GLY A 65 -21.30 -1.83 4.56
N VAL A 66 -22.19 -1.14 3.82
CA VAL A 66 -22.45 -1.45 2.40
C VAL A 66 -21.24 -1.04 1.58
N VAL A 67 -20.76 -1.96 0.74
CA VAL A 67 -19.63 -1.75 -0.18
C VAL A 67 -20.16 -1.37 -1.55
N ILE A 68 -19.82 -0.18 -2.04
CA ILE A 68 -20.25 0.32 -3.36
C ILE A 68 -19.00 0.46 -4.25
N PRO A 69 -18.91 -0.22 -5.41
CA PRO A 69 -17.80 -0.04 -6.32
C PRO A 69 -17.90 1.33 -7.02
N VAL A 70 -16.79 2.06 -7.10
CA VAL A 70 -16.76 3.42 -7.66
C VAL A 70 -15.54 3.64 -8.56
N ASP A 71 -15.71 4.39 -9.64
CA ASP A 71 -14.60 4.81 -10.50
C ASP A 71 -13.95 6.06 -9.90
N LEU A 72 -12.76 5.88 -9.34
CA LEU A 72 -11.95 6.94 -8.74
C LEU A 72 -10.54 6.91 -9.35
N PRO A 73 -9.88 8.07 -9.51
CA PRO A 73 -8.50 8.09 -9.98
C PRO A 73 -7.57 7.37 -9.02
N ASP A 74 -6.55 6.71 -9.55
CA ASP A 74 -5.51 6.00 -8.81
C ASP A 74 -4.83 6.84 -7.70
N GLU A 75 -4.82 8.17 -7.83
CA GLU A 75 -4.26 9.07 -6.81
C GLU A 75 -5.18 9.34 -5.60
N THR A 76 -6.39 8.79 -5.58
CA THR A 76 -7.37 9.06 -4.53
C THR A 76 -6.84 8.54 -3.19
N PRO A 77 -6.86 9.37 -2.12
CA PRO A 77 -6.45 8.92 -0.79
C PRO A 77 -7.36 7.78 -0.31
N VAL A 78 -6.82 6.56 -0.28
CA VAL A 78 -7.48 5.43 0.37
C VAL A 78 -7.65 5.72 1.86
N ASN A 79 -8.72 5.19 2.44
CA ASN A 79 -9.10 5.35 3.84
C ASN A 79 -9.53 6.78 4.23
N GLY A 80 -9.70 7.65 3.22
CA GLY A 80 -10.29 8.97 3.35
C GLY A 80 -11.80 8.94 3.48
N ARG A 81 -12.40 9.96 4.13
CA ARG A 81 -13.85 10.17 4.12
C ARG A 81 -14.26 10.64 2.73
N PHE A 82 -15.17 9.89 2.11
CA PHE A 82 -15.83 10.21 0.85
C PHE A 82 -17.15 10.91 1.13
N GLU A 83 -17.37 12.04 0.46
CA GLU A 83 -18.66 12.72 0.35
C GLU A 83 -18.85 13.11 -1.12
N GLY A 84 -19.84 12.53 -1.78
CA GLY A 84 -20.02 12.76 -3.22
C GLY A 84 -21.32 12.20 -3.78
N GLU A 85 -21.50 12.41 -5.08
CA GLU A 85 -22.65 11.98 -5.87
C GLU A 85 -22.22 10.97 -6.93
N LEU A 86 -22.85 9.81 -6.92
CA LEU A 86 -22.66 8.74 -7.91
C LEU A 86 -23.75 8.84 -8.97
N VAL A 87 -23.38 8.67 -10.24
CA VAL A 87 -24.36 8.56 -11.32
C VAL A 87 -25.19 7.29 -11.10
N VAL A 88 -26.51 7.42 -11.09
CA VAL A 88 -27.40 6.27 -10.94
C VAL A 88 -27.48 5.56 -12.29
N PRO A 89 -27.05 4.28 -12.40
CA PRO A 89 -27.14 3.56 -13.67
C PRO A 89 -28.59 3.18 -13.97
N THR A 90 -28.89 2.96 -15.25
CA THR A 90 -30.25 2.66 -15.75
C THR A 90 -30.93 1.49 -15.04
N ASP A 91 -30.18 0.48 -14.62
CA ASP A 91 -30.72 -0.69 -13.93
C ASP A 91 -31.18 -0.33 -12.51
N VAL A 92 -30.47 0.58 -11.85
CA VAL A 92 -30.89 1.12 -10.54
C VAL A 92 -32.10 2.04 -10.73
N GLU A 93 -32.13 2.86 -11.79
CA GLU A 93 -33.31 3.67 -12.13
C GLU A 93 -34.55 2.79 -12.36
N ALA A 94 -34.42 1.70 -13.14
CA ALA A 94 -35.50 0.75 -13.39
C ALA A 94 -35.99 0.07 -12.09
N ALA A 95 -35.07 -0.26 -11.18
CA ALA A 95 -35.41 -0.85 -9.89
C ALA A 95 -36.12 0.14 -8.94
N LEU A 96 -35.78 1.43 -9.02
CA LEU A 96 -36.47 2.50 -8.30
C LEU A 96 -37.85 2.76 -8.88
N ASP A 97 -37.97 2.83 -10.21
CA ASP A 97 -39.23 3.04 -10.93
C ASP A 97 -40.24 1.92 -10.66
N ALA A 98 -39.78 0.66 -10.72
CA ALA A 98 -40.60 -0.51 -10.37
C ALA A 98 -41.15 -0.51 -8.93
N ARG A 99 -40.66 0.39 -8.07
CA ARG A 99 -41.09 0.56 -6.67
C ARG A 99 -41.77 1.90 -6.41
N ASP A 100 -42.03 2.69 -7.45
CA ASP A 100 -42.53 4.07 -7.37
C ASP A 100 -41.62 4.99 -6.53
N LEU A 101 -40.29 4.80 -6.65
CA LEU A 101 -39.26 5.54 -5.89
C LEU A 101 -38.34 6.40 -6.76
N LEU A 102 -38.48 6.35 -8.09
CA LEU A 102 -37.66 7.16 -8.98
C LEU A 102 -38.03 8.65 -8.84
N PRO A 103 -37.09 9.55 -8.53
CA PRO A 103 -37.36 10.98 -8.47
C PRO A 103 -37.50 11.56 -9.90
N GLY A 104 -37.79 12.86 -10.00
CA GLY A 104 -37.74 13.56 -11.28
C GLY A 104 -36.33 13.56 -11.89
N GLU A 105 -36.26 13.70 -13.22
CA GLU A 105 -35.00 13.77 -13.98
C GLU A 105 -34.03 14.83 -13.40
N GLY A 106 -32.75 14.48 -13.29
CA GLY A 106 -31.71 15.34 -12.71
C GLY A 106 -31.77 15.53 -11.19
N ALA A 107 -32.58 14.74 -10.47
CA ALA A 107 -32.64 14.82 -9.02
C ALA A 107 -31.50 14.04 -8.33
N THR A 108 -31.04 14.57 -7.20
CA THR A 108 -30.15 13.86 -6.29
C THR A 108 -30.95 13.10 -5.24
N ILE A 109 -30.73 11.79 -5.17
CA ILE A 109 -31.31 10.90 -4.16
C ILE A 109 -30.41 10.94 -2.91
N ALA A 110 -30.95 11.38 -1.77
CA ALA A 110 -30.23 11.34 -0.50
C ALA A 110 -30.18 9.91 0.08
N GLN A 111 -28.98 9.47 0.48
CA GLN A 111 -28.67 8.11 0.97
C GLN A 111 -29.62 7.59 2.06
N ASP A 112 -30.04 8.47 2.96
CA ASP A 112 -30.83 8.16 4.15
C ASP A 112 -32.35 8.06 3.87
N THR A 113 -32.80 8.40 2.67
CA THR A 113 -34.20 8.29 2.26
C THR A 113 -34.58 6.84 1.93
N ARG A 114 -35.89 6.56 1.79
CA ARG A 114 -36.36 5.24 1.32
C ARG A 114 -35.83 4.92 -0.09
N ALA A 115 -35.87 5.90 -1.00
CA ALA A 115 -35.30 5.78 -2.33
C ALA A 115 -33.78 5.58 -2.26
N GLY A 116 -33.07 6.35 -1.44
CA GLY A 116 -31.62 6.23 -1.24
C GLY A 116 -31.18 4.86 -0.73
N ARG A 117 -31.88 4.30 0.25
CA ARG A 117 -31.58 2.93 0.73
C ARG A 117 -31.77 1.86 -0.36
N VAL A 118 -32.78 2.01 -1.20
CA VAL A 118 -32.97 1.12 -2.36
C VAL A 118 -31.86 1.34 -3.38
N ALA A 119 -31.59 2.59 -3.75
CA ALA A 119 -30.55 2.96 -4.71
C ALA A 119 -29.18 2.45 -4.28
N VAL A 120 -28.79 2.63 -3.02
CA VAL A 120 -27.54 2.08 -2.44
C VAL A 120 -27.52 0.56 -2.54
N ALA A 121 -28.61 -0.13 -2.22
CA ALA A 121 -28.65 -1.59 -2.26
C ALA A 121 -28.52 -2.13 -3.69
N GLU A 122 -29.13 -1.48 -4.68
CA GLU A 122 -29.04 -1.88 -6.09
C GLU A 122 -27.69 -1.45 -6.73
N ALA A 123 -27.16 -0.28 -6.35
CA ALA A 123 -25.82 0.19 -6.70
C ALA A 123 -24.73 -0.78 -6.20
N ALA A 124 -24.92 -1.31 -5.00
CA ALA A 124 -24.01 -2.25 -4.36
C ALA A 124 -24.00 -3.65 -5.01
N ARG A 125 -24.95 -3.95 -5.91
CA ARG A 125 -25.02 -5.19 -6.70
C ARG A 125 -24.37 -5.06 -8.08
N GLN A 126 -23.95 -3.86 -8.47
CA GLN A 126 -23.34 -3.66 -9.78
C GLN A 126 -21.98 -4.36 -9.82
N ASP A 127 -21.75 -5.11 -10.90
CA ASP A 127 -20.46 -5.76 -11.15
C ASP A 127 -19.40 -4.73 -11.61
N GLU A 128 -19.83 -3.59 -12.15
CA GLU A 128 -18.97 -2.52 -12.65
C GLU A 128 -18.94 -1.30 -11.70
N PRO A 129 -17.79 -0.60 -11.58
CA PRO A 129 -17.68 0.61 -10.79
C PRO A 129 -18.61 1.73 -11.27
N LEU A 130 -19.25 2.41 -10.32
CA LEU A 130 -20.13 3.54 -10.63
C LEU A 130 -19.36 4.81 -10.93
N GLU A 131 -19.82 5.57 -11.93
CA GLU A 131 -19.25 6.88 -12.26
C GLU A 131 -19.48 7.88 -11.13
N VAL A 132 -18.42 8.57 -10.72
CA VAL A 132 -18.49 9.65 -9.74
C VAL A 132 -18.76 10.97 -10.46
N SER A 133 -19.93 11.56 -10.25
CA SER A 133 -20.31 12.87 -10.82
C SER A 133 -19.55 14.01 -10.13
N THR A 134 -19.63 14.05 -8.80
CA THR A 134 -18.87 14.98 -7.97
C THR A 134 -18.46 14.28 -6.67
N ALA A 135 -17.26 14.58 -6.15
CA ALA A 135 -16.85 14.05 -4.86
C ALA A 135 -15.79 14.93 -4.22
N SER A 136 -15.72 14.84 -2.90
CA SER A 136 -14.58 15.23 -2.10
C SER A 136 -14.10 14.03 -1.29
N VAL A 137 -12.78 13.85 -1.23
CA VAL A 137 -12.14 12.83 -0.40
C VAL A 137 -11.20 13.53 0.57
N ALA A 138 -11.58 13.56 1.85
CA ALA A 138 -10.71 14.05 2.90
C ALA A 138 -9.56 13.05 3.11
N PRO A 139 -8.32 13.51 3.38
CA PRO A 139 -7.22 12.59 3.65
C PRO A 139 -7.54 11.68 4.83
N ALA A 140 -7.05 10.43 4.77
CA ALA A 140 -7.16 9.50 5.88
C ALA A 140 -6.64 10.15 7.16
N ARG A 141 -7.38 9.98 8.26
CA ARG A 141 -6.90 10.38 9.57
C ARG A 141 -5.63 9.59 9.88
N ALA A 142 -4.63 10.22 10.49
CA ALA A 142 -3.43 9.52 10.92
C ALA A 142 -3.81 8.29 11.76
N ALA A 143 -3.14 7.16 11.49
CA ALA A 143 -3.33 5.92 12.24
C ALA A 143 -3.23 6.22 13.74
N ALA A 144 -4.24 5.80 14.49
CA ALA A 144 -4.23 5.98 15.93
C ALA A 144 -3.17 5.05 16.55
N VAL A 145 -2.64 5.43 17.72
CA VAL A 145 -1.77 4.52 18.49
C VAL A 145 -2.51 3.20 18.69
N THR A 146 -1.87 2.10 18.30
CA THR A 146 -2.45 0.76 18.35
C THR A 146 -2.71 0.34 19.79
N THR A 147 -3.96 0.45 20.24
CA THR A 147 -4.39 0.00 21.57
C THR A 147 -4.85 -1.45 21.52
N PRO A 148 -4.54 -2.27 22.55
CA PRO A 148 -5.05 -3.62 22.66
C PRO A 148 -6.57 -3.70 22.46
N ALA A 149 -7.03 -4.58 21.58
CA ALA A 149 -8.43 -4.67 21.19
C ALA A 149 -8.89 -6.07 20.78
N VAL A 150 -10.21 -6.26 20.84
CA VAL A 150 -10.91 -7.48 20.40
C VAL A 150 -11.31 -7.35 18.93
N HIS A 151 -11.08 -8.41 18.18
CA HIS A 151 -11.53 -8.62 16.81
C HIS A 151 -12.54 -9.76 16.74
N ARG A 152 -13.40 -9.73 15.72
CA ARG A 152 -14.46 -10.72 15.52
C ARG A 152 -14.54 -11.12 14.05
N ALA A 153 -14.58 -12.43 13.77
CA ALA A 153 -14.80 -12.95 12.43
C ALA A 153 -16.21 -13.50 12.30
N TYR A 154 -16.92 -13.13 11.23
CA TYR A 154 -18.26 -13.59 10.90
C TYR A 154 -18.19 -14.33 9.57
N VAL A 155 -18.51 -15.62 9.57
CA VAL A 155 -18.18 -16.50 8.45
C VAL A 155 -19.43 -16.85 7.65
N ALA A 156 -19.43 -16.43 6.38
CA ALA A 156 -20.44 -16.81 5.40
C ALA A 156 -19.85 -17.84 4.43
N LEU A 157 -20.58 -18.92 4.16
CA LEU A 157 -20.17 -19.96 3.22
C LEU A 157 -21.01 -19.88 1.95
N LEU A 158 -20.36 -19.62 0.81
CA LEU A 158 -21.05 -19.59 -0.47
C LEU A 158 -21.48 -21.01 -0.87
N SER A 159 -22.78 -21.23 -1.00
CA SER A 159 -23.35 -22.60 -1.10
C SER A 159 -23.90 -22.98 -2.49
N ASN A 160 -23.99 -22.03 -3.43
CA ASN A 160 -24.56 -22.26 -4.77
C ASN A 160 -23.56 -22.07 -5.92
N LYS A 161 -22.25 -22.11 -5.64
CA LYS A 161 -21.16 -22.04 -6.62
C LYS A 161 -20.04 -23.01 -6.24
N GLY A 162 -19.62 -23.85 -7.19
CA GLY A 162 -18.62 -24.90 -6.94
C GLY A 162 -19.12 -25.98 -5.97
N SER A 163 -18.22 -26.88 -5.59
CA SER A 163 -18.51 -28.00 -4.68
C SER A 163 -17.74 -27.80 -3.38
N VAL A 164 -18.46 -27.68 -2.26
CA VAL A 164 -17.83 -27.57 -0.94
C VAL A 164 -17.77 -28.97 -0.30
N GLU A 165 -16.56 -29.47 -0.08
CA GLU A 165 -16.34 -30.76 0.59
C GLU A 165 -16.31 -30.63 2.13
N GLU A 166 -15.91 -29.47 2.62
CA GLU A 166 -15.78 -29.18 4.04
C GLU A 166 -17.14 -28.98 4.72
N THR A 167 -17.29 -29.57 5.91
CA THR A 167 -18.40 -29.26 6.81
C THR A 167 -18.27 -27.83 7.37
N PRO A 168 -19.38 -27.20 7.78
CA PRO A 168 -19.34 -25.91 8.47
C PRO A 168 -18.38 -25.85 9.67
N ALA A 169 -18.21 -26.96 10.40
CA ALA A 169 -17.27 -27.05 11.52
C ALA A 169 -15.79 -27.06 11.06
N GLN A 170 -15.49 -27.71 9.93
CA GLN A 170 -14.16 -27.67 9.33
C GLN A 170 -13.83 -26.27 8.81
N VAL A 171 -14.77 -25.61 8.12
CA VAL A 171 -14.61 -24.21 7.67
C VAL A 171 -14.36 -23.30 8.88
N LYS A 172 -15.12 -23.45 9.96
CA LYS A 172 -14.89 -22.70 11.21
C LYS A 172 -13.48 -22.91 11.76
N THR A 173 -13.01 -24.15 11.80
CA THR A 173 -11.66 -24.51 12.28
C THR A 173 -10.58 -23.84 11.44
N LEU A 174 -10.73 -23.80 10.11
CA LEU A 174 -9.80 -23.11 9.22
C LEU A 174 -9.72 -21.61 9.54
N VAL A 175 -10.87 -20.95 9.72
CA VAL A 175 -10.91 -19.52 10.08
C VAL A 175 -10.35 -19.26 11.48
N GLU A 176 -10.57 -20.16 12.43
CA GLU A 176 -9.95 -20.09 13.76
C GLU A 176 -8.42 -20.19 13.69
N GLN A 177 -7.86 -21.00 12.78
CA GLN A 177 -6.41 -21.03 12.54
C GLN A 177 -5.89 -19.69 11.98
N MET A 178 -6.59 -19.12 10.99
CA MET A 178 -6.23 -17.83 10.39
C MET A 178 -6.25 -16.69 11.42
N THR A 179 -7.29 -16.63 12.25
CA THR A 179 -7.44 -15.59 13.29
C THR A 179 -6.49 -15.80 14.48
N SER A 180 -6.15 -17.05 14.80
CA SER A 180 -5.13 -17.40 15.80
C SER A 180 -3.72 -16.94 15.40
N TYR A 181 -3.38 -17.03 14.11
CA TYR A 181 -2.15 -16.47 13.57
C TYR A 181 -2.01 -14.99 13.92
N TRP A 182 -3.03 -14.18 13.59
CA TRP A 182 -3.04 -12.74 13.83
C TRP A 182 -3.11 -12.37 15.31
N THR A 183 -3.83 -13.14 16.12
CA THR A 183 -3.83 -12.97 17.58
C THR A 183 -2.39 -13.11 18.12
N THR A 184 -1.67 -14.14 17.67
CA THR A 184 -0.30 -14.39 18.14
C THR A 184 0.70 -13.38 17.58
N GLU A 185 0.63 -13.08 16.28
CA GLU A 185 1.58 -12.16 15.63
C GLU A 185 1.36 -10.69 15.98
N SER A 186 0.18 -10.31 16.44
CA SER A 186 -0.08 -8.93 16.91
C SER A 186 0.75 -8.52 18.14
N GLY A 187 1.42 -9.45 18.82
CA GLY A 187 2.19 -9.15 20.03
C GLY A 187 1.33 -8.67 21.20
N GLY A 188 0.05 -9.07 21.24
CA GLY A 188 -0.91 -8.68 22.28
C GLY A 188 -1.74 -7.44 21.96
N VAL A 189 -1.55 -6.83 20.78
CA VAL A 189 -2.42 -5.75 20.29
C VAL A 189 -3.80 -6.27 19.89
N ILE A 190 -3.88 -7.48 19.33
CA ILE A 190 -5.13 -8.22 19.21
C ILE A 190 -5.24 -9.13 20.42
N THR A 191 -6.08 -8.75 21.38
CA THR A 191 -6.24 -9.52 22.64
C THR A 191 -7.05 -10.79 22.44
N SER A 192 -7.94 -10.80 21.45
CA SER A 192 -8.67 -11.97 21.00
C SER A 192 -9.22 -11.72 19.60
N PHE A 193 -9.19 -12.74 18.74
CA PHE A 193 -9.84 -12.72 17.44
C PHE A 193 -10.69 -13.98 17.29
N ALA A 194 -11.97 -13.88 17.68
CA ALA A 194 -12.84 -15.05 17.77
C ALA A 194 -13.82 -15.12 16.60
N VAL A 195 -14.03 -16.33 16.06
CA VAL A 195 -15.14 -16.61 15.15
C VAL A 195 -16.46 -16.55 15.92
N GLN A 196 -17.39 -15.73 15.44
CA GLN A 196 -18.68 -15.50 16.06
C GLN A 196 -19.73 -16.44 15.48
N GLY A 197 -20.45 -17.13 16.37
CA GLY A 197 -21.56 -18.01 15.98
C GLY A 197 -21.15 -19.21 15.13
N ASP A 198 -22.11 -19.67 14.34
CA ASP A 198 -21.94 -20.74 13.35
C ASP A 198 -21.58 -20.17 11.98
N VAL A 199 -20.99 -21.00 11.11
CA VAL A 199 -20.77 -20.66 9.70
C VAL A 199 -22.13 -20.63 9.01
N VAL A 200 -22.46 -19.52 8.35
CA VAL A 200 -23.78 -19.29 7.74
C VAL A 200 -23.72 -19.56 6.24
N PRO A 201 -24.36 -20.62 5.71
CA PRO A 201 -24.48 -20.82 4.28
C PRO A 201 -25.35 -19.73 3.65
N PHE A 202 -24.93 -19.21 2.50
CA PHE A 202 -25.74 -18.27 1.72
C PHE A 202 -25.65 -18.57 0.23
N THR A 203 -26.61 -18.05 -0.54
CA THR A 203 -26.64 -18.14 -2.00
C THR A 203 -26.38 -16.78 -2.60
N THR A 204 -25.49 -16.69 -3.60
CA THR A 204 -25.30 -15.46 -4.36
C THR A 204 -26.27 -15.36 -5.54
N THR A 205 -26.70 -14.13 -5.87
CA THR A 205 -27.42 -13.86 -7.12
C THR A 205 -26.48 -13.59 -8.30
N SER A 206 -25.17 -13.46 -8.06
CA SER A 206 -24.18 -13.27 -9.12
C SER A 206 -24.25 -14.38 -10.16
N THR A 207 -24.23 -13.99 -11.44
CA THR A 207 -24.25 -14.92 -12.56
C THR A 207 -22.85 -15.48 -12.87
N ALA A 208 -21.81 -14.97 -12.21
CA ALA A 208 -20.44 -15.44 -12.39
C ALA A 208 -20.30 -16.95 -12.17
N THR A 209 -19.55 -17.59 -13.07
CA THR A 209 -19.21 -19.01 -13.01
C THR A 209 -17.96 -19.26 -12.16
N THR A 210 -17.61 -20.51 -11.89
CA THR A 210 -16.36 -20.89 -11.21
C THR A 210 -15.12 -20.43 -11.98
N ALA A 211 -15.14 -20.54 -13.31
CA ALA A 211 -14.11 -19.99 -14.20
C ALA A 211 -13.99 -18.44 -14.16
N GLN A 212 -14.99 -17.75 -13.60
CA GLN A 212 -14.98 -16.30 -13.34
C GLN A 212 -14.79 -16.00 -11.85
N SER A 213 -14.14 -16.94 -11.15
CA SER A 213 -13.87 -16.88 -9.72
C SER A 213 -15.09 -16.61 -8.85
N CYS A 214 -16.26 -17.08 -9.25
CA CYS A 214 -17.51 -16.92 -8.49
C CYS A 214 -17.85 -15.45 -8.15
N GLY A 215 -17.37 -14.50 -8.97
CA GLY A 215 -17.57 -13.07 -8.77
C GLY A 215 -16.47 -12.37 -7.94
N MET A 216 -15.42 -13.06 -7.52
CA MET A 216 -14.32 -12.44 -6.76
C MET A 216 -13.55 -11.36 -7.54
N GLY A 217 -13.62 -11.33 -8.87
CA GLY A 217 -13.04 -10.23 -9.65
C GLY A 217 -13.72 -8.88 -9.43
N SER A 218 -14.96 -8.87 -8.92
CA SER A 218 -15.69 -7.67 -8.48
C SER A 218 -16.56 -8.05 -7.26
N PRO A 219 -15.94 -8.17 -6.07
CA PRO A 219 -16.52 -8.93 -4.96
C PRO A 219 -17.66 -8.20 -4.24
N SER A 220 -17.91 -6.92 -4.55
CA SER A 220 -18.86 -6.06 -3.84
C SER A 220 -20.25 -6.70 -3.70
N GLY A 221 -20.82 -7.22 -4.80
CA GLY A 221 -22.14 -7.87 -4.78
C GLY A 221 -22.18 -9.07 -3.83
N VAL A 222 -21.23 -9.99 -3.96
CA VAL A 222 -21.12 -11.20 -3.14
C VAL A 222 -20.89 -10.86 -1.67
N TRP A 223 -20.01 -9.89 -1.36
CA TRP A 223 -19.77 -9.42 0.00
C TRP A 223 -21.01 -8.79 0.62
N ASN A 224 -21.80 -8.02 -0.12
CA ASN A 224 -23.02 -7.42 0.40
C ASN A 224 -24.11 -8.47 0.69
N GLU A 225 -24.22 -9.52 -0.12
CA GLU A 225 -25.13 -10.64 0.12
C GLU A 225 -24.71 -11.50 1.33
N ALA A 226 -23.40 -11.73 1.48
CA ALA A 226 -22.83 -12.39 2.66
C ALA A 226 -23.05 -11.54 3.93
N ARG A 227 -22.81 -10.22 3.85
CA ARG A 227 -23.05 -9.27 4.95
C ARG A 227 -24.51 -9.28 5.41
N ALA A 228 -25.45 -9.40 4.47
CA ALA A 228 -26.88 -9.43 4.77
C ALA A 228 -27.31 -10.61 5.66
N GLN A 229 -26.47 -11.65 5.78
CA GLN A 229 -26.69 -12.75 6.70
C GLN A 229 -26.45 -12.37 8.17
N PHE A 230 -25.84 -11.21 8.43
CA PHE A 230 -25.50 -10.70 9.76
C PHE A 230 -26.11 -9.31 9.99
N PRO A 231 -27.45 -9.17 10.04
CA PRO A 231 -28.14 -7.87 10.02
C PRO A 231 -27.83 -6.98 11.24
N ASP A 232 -27.44 -7.57 12.37
CA ASP A 232 -27.12 -6.85 13.62
C ASP A 232 -25.63 -6.51 13.76
N VAL A 233 -24.82 -6.76 12.72
CA VAL A 233 -23.37 -6.56 12.75
C VAL A 233 -22.97 -5.41 11.82
N SER A 234 -22.27 -4.42 12.37
CA SER A 234 -21.62 -3.40 11.55
C SER A 234 -20.26 -3.89 11.08
N PHE A 235 -20.05 -3.83 9.76
CA PHE A 235 -18.76 -4.05 9.09
C PHE A 235 -18.16 -2.72 8.59
N ALA A 236 -18.57 -1.61 9.17
CA ALA A 236 -17.97 -0.31 8.87
C ALA A 236 -16.48 -0.28 9.21
N VAL A 237 -15.77 0.66 8.59
CA VAL A 237 -14.35 0.89 8.86
C VAL A 237 -14.11 1.16 10.35
N GLY A 238 -13.14 0.47 10.95
CA GLY A 238 -12.79 0.58 12.37
C GLY A 238 -13.67 -0.23 13.33
N SER A 239 -14.66 -0.98 12.84
CA SER A 239 -15.50 -1.86 13.68
C SER A 239 -14.73 -3.03 14.30
N ARG A 240 -13.56 -3.41 13.73
CA ARG A 240 -12.81 -4.64 14.03
C ARG A 240 -13.61 -5.93 13.82
N ASN A 241 -14.72 -5.82 13.08
CA ASN A 241 -15.48 -6.96 12.60
C ASN A 241 -15.01 -7.30 11.19
N HIS A 242 -14.79 -8.59 10.96
CA HIS A 242 -14.27 -9.14 9.71
C HIS A 242 -15.35 -10.02 9.10
N LEU A 243 -15.78 -9.68 7.89
CA LEU A 243 -16.68 -10.53 7.10
C LEU A 243 -15.79 -11.50 6.33
N VAL A 244 -15.92 -12.79 6.61
CA VAL A 244 -15.10 -13.83 6.01
C VAL A 244 -15.99 -14.68 5.10
N VAL A 245 -15.77 -14.60 3.79
CA VAL A 245 -16.53 -15.36 2.80
C VAL A 245 -15.71 -16.56 2.34
N ALA A 246 -16.09 -17.75 2.79
CA ALA A 246 -15.50 -19.00 2.33
C ALA A 246 -16.20 -19.47 1.05
N MET A 247 -15.42 -19.89 0.07
CA MET A 247 -15.89 -20.34 -1.24
C MET A 247 -15.31 -21.70 -1.60
N ALA A 248 -15.97 -22.44 -2.49
CA ALA A 248 -15.44 -23.70 -3.00
C ALA A 248 -14.10 -23.49 -3.72
N ASP A 249 -13.25 -24.52 -3.75
CA ASP A 249 -11.91 -24.48 -4.36
C ASP A 249 -11.98 -24.12 -5.86
N GLU A 250 -13.02 -24.55 -6.58
CA GLU A 250 -13.20 -24.27 -8.01
C GLU A 250 -13.44 -22.77 -8.30
N CYS A 251 -13.77 -21.96 -7.29
CA CYS A 251 -13.77 -20.51 -7.43
C CYS A 251 -12.35 -19.93 -7.60
N GLY A 252 -11.31 -20.73 -7.37
CA GLY A 252 -9.91 -20.42 -7.67
C GLY A 252 -9.55 -20.55 -9.15
N ASP A 253 -10.34 -21.28 -9.94
CA ASP A 253 -10.05 -21.60 -11.35
C ASP A 253 -9.88 -20.37 -12.25
N GLY A 254 -10.52 -19.25 -11.88
CA GLY A 254 -10.38 -17.96 -12.55
C GLY A 254 -9.08 -17.21 -12.23
N GLY A 255 -8.19 -17.79 -11.42
CA GLY A 255 -6.88 -17.24 -11.05
C GLY A 255 -6.88 -16.32 -9.84
N ILE A 256 -7.94 -16.36 -9.02
CA ILE A 256 -8.08 -15.59 -7.77
C ILE A 256 -8.40 -16.59 -6.66
N ALA A 257 -7.47 -16.80 -5.73
CA ALA A 257 -7.68 -17.69 -4.58
C ALA A 257 -8.16 -16.93 -3.33
N GLY A 258 -7.87 -15.64 -3.26
CA GLY A 258 -8.22 -14.76 -2.15
C GLY A 258 -8.42 -13.34 -2.63
N ILE A 259 -9.20 -12.57 -1.88
CA ILE A 259 -9.35 -11.14 -2.09
C ILE A 259 -9.84 -10.47 -0.81
N ALA A 260 -9.31 -9.28 -0.52
CA ALA A 260 -9.68 -8.53 0.66
C ALA A 260 -9.80 -7.02 0.39
N SER A 261 -10.61 -6.39 1.23
CA SER A 261 -10.56 -4.94 1.41
C SER A 261 -9.28 -4.53 2.15
N VAL A 262 -8.65 -3.44 1.72
CA VAL A 262 -7.41 -2.96 2.34
C VAL A 262 -7.70 -2.04 3.52
N GLY A 263 -7.17 -2.43 4.68
CA GLY A 263 -7.22 -1.68 5.93
C GLY A 263 -6.21 -0.54 6.03
N THR A 264 -6.07 -0.02 7.25
CA THR A 264 -5.04 0.99 7.60
C THR A 264 -4.02 0.48 8.61
N ASP A 265 -4.49 -0.30 9.57
CA ASP A 265 -3.76 -0.75 10.75
C ASP A 265 -4.55 -1.87 11.45
N LEU A 266 -4.05 -2.33 12.61
CA LEU A 266 -4.73 -3.34 13.43
C LEU A 266 -6.03 -2.86 14.09
N SER A 267 -6.44 -1.60 13.95
CA SER A 267 -7.80 -1.19 14.34
C SER A 267 -8.85 -1.50 13.26
N SER A 268 -8.40 -1.93 12.09
CA SER A 268 -9.25 -2.18 10.94
C SER A 268 -9.98 -3.53 11.03
N GLY A 269 -11.13 -3.55 10.36
CA GLY A 269 -11.80 -4.75 9.91
C GLY A 269 -12.27 -4.52 8.48
N GLY A 270 -12.86 -5.55 7.89
CA GLY A 270 -13.39 -5.46 6.54
C GLY A 270 -13.78 -6.82 6.00
N PRO A 271 -14.37 -6.85 4.80
CA PRO A 271 -14.62 -8.09 4.09
C PRO A 271 -13.35 -8.66 3.46
N MET A 272 -13.32 -9.99 3.42
CA MET A 272 -12.41 -10.80 2.64
C MET A 272 -13.12 -12.06 2.13
N SER A 273 -12.61 -12.62 1.04
CA SER A 273 -13.00 -13.91 0.50
C SER A 273 -11.76 -14.79 0.33
N PHE A 274 -11.95 -16.10 0.43
CA PHE A 274 -10.92 -17.07 0.11
C PHE A 274 -11.55 -18.37 -0.37
N THR A 275 -10.79 -19.13 -1.17
CA THR A 275 -11.17 -20.48 -1.60
C THR A 275 -10.75 -21.50 -0.55
N LEU A 276 -11.62 -22.49 -0.34
CA LEU A 276 -11.31 -23.71 0.39
C LEU A 276 -10.29 -24.55 -0.41
N GLY A 277 -9.73 -25.59 0.20
CA GLY A 277 -8.63 -26.37 -0.38
C GLY A 277 -7.37 -26.39 0.47
N ASP A 278 -6.27 -26.91 -0.09
CA ASP A 278 -5.04 -27.22 0.65
C ASP A 278 -4.25 -25.97 1.09
N VAL A 279 -4.42 -24.85 0.39
CA VAL A 279 -3.77 -23.56 0.69
C VAL A 279 -4.66 -22.60 1.50
N ALA A 280 -5.90 -22.99 1.84
CA ALA A 280 -6.91 -22.10 2.40
C ALA A 280 -6.41 -21.28 3.61
N THR A 281 -5.71 -21.91 4.56
CA THR A 281 -5.19 -21.21 5.75
C THR A 281 -4.12 -20.19 5.41
N GLN A 282 -3.23 -20.48 4.45
CA GLN A 282 -2.20 -19.52 4.01
C GLN A 282 -2.83 -18.31 3.32
N VAL A 283 -3.76 -18.55 2.40
CA VAL A 283 -4.51 -17.49 1.71
C VAL A 283 -5.33 -16.67 2.72
N GLY A 284 -6.04 -17.31 3.65
CA GLY A 284 -6.83 -16.58 4.64
C GLY A 284 -5.98 -15.74 5.60
N VAL A 285 -4.78 -16.20 5.98
CA VAL A 285 -3.82 -15.39 6.74
C VAL A 285 -3.37 -14.17 5.95
N HIS A 286 -3.05 -14.36 4.66
CA HIS A 286 -2.67 -13.31 3.72
C HIS A 286 -3.77 -12.25 3.60
N GLU A 287 -4.99 -12.66 3.28
CA GLU A 287 -6.13 -11.75 3.09
C GLU A 287 -6.48 -10.96 4.36
N LEU A 288 -6.41 -11.60 5.54
CA LEU A 288 -6.55 -10.88 6.80
C LEU A 288 -5.45 -9.80 6.96
N GLY A 289 -4.23 -10.03 6.46
CA GLY A 289 -3.17 -9.02 6.44
C GLY A 289 -3.54 -7.78 5.65
N HIS A 290 -4.19 -7.94 4.49
CA HIS A 290 -4.74 -6.81 3.74
C HIS A 290 -5.78 -6.04 4.54
N THR A 291 -6.67 -6.72 5.28
CA THR A 291 -7.65 -6.02 6.14
C THR A 291 -6.99 -5.19 7.25
N PHE A 292 -5.71 -5.42 7.55
CA PHE A 292 -4.88 -4.61 8.46
C PHE A 292 -3.99 -3.58 7.76
N GLY A 293 -4.10 -3.48 6.43
CA GLY A 293 -3.39 -2.52 5.61
C GLY A 293 -2.02 -2.99 5.13
N LEU A 294 -1.68 -4.27 5.28
CA LEU A 294 -0.43 -4.81 4.73
C LEU A 294 -0.53 -4.97 3.20
N GLY A 295 0.57 -4.70 2.51
CA GLY A 295 0.70 -4.99 1.07
C GLY A 295 1.35 -6.36 0.85
N HIS A 296 1.53 -6.74 -0.42
CA HIS A 296 2.22 -7.98 -0.76
C HIS A 296 3.69 -7.97 -0.35
N ALA A 297 4.24 -9.17 -0.21
CA ALA A 297 5.65 -9.42 -0.09
C ALA A 297 6.16 -9.99 -1.41
N ASN A 298 6.89 -9.14 -2.12
CA ASN A 298 7.33 -9.36 -3.49
C ASN A 298 8.81 -9.68 -3.53
N LEU A 299 9.27 -10.12 -4.69
CA LEU A 299 10.67 -10.30 -5.01
C LEU A 299 11.15 -9.15 -5.89
N ASP A 300 12.26 -8.53 -5.49
CA ASP A 300 12.98 -7.55 -6.31
C ASP A 300 14.13 -8.28 -7.04
N GLU A 301 14.10 -8.37 -8.38
CA GLU A 301 15.19 -9.02 -9.13
C GLU A 301 16.06 -8.09 -9.99
N CYS A 302 17.27 -7.89 -9.46
CA CYS A 302 18.57 -8.20 -10.08
C CYS A 302 19.25 -7.18 -11.02
N PRO A 303 20.38 -6.56 -10.60
CA PRO A 303 21.09 -5.53 -11.37
C PRO A 303 21.88 -6.01 -12.61
N ASP A 304 21.90 -7.32 -12.92
CA ASP A 304 22.84 -7.93 -13.90
C ASP A 304 22.19 -8.72 -15.06
N VAL A 305 20.87 -8.69 -15.25
CA VAL A 305 20.21 -9.29 -16.44
C VAL A 305 19.09 -8.39 -16.98
N ASP A 306 18.95 -8.35 -18.31
CA ASP A 306 17.89 -7.61 -19.01
C ASP A 306 16.51 -8.31 -18.96
N GLU A 307 16.38 -9.47 -18.27
CA GLU A 307 15.22 -10.39 -18.37
C GLU A 307 14.61 -10.89 -17.03
N CYS A 308 14.87 -10.25 -15.89
CA CYS A 308 14.12 -10.52 -14.66
C CYS A 308 13.24 -9.32 -14.30
N GLY A 309 11.93 -9.55 -14.14
CA GLY A 309 10.94 -8.54 -13.75
C GLY A 309 10.65 -8.57 -12.25
N ASP A 310 9.90 -7.58 -11.76
CA ASP A 310 9.32 -7.57 -10.42
C ASP A 310 8.48 -8.84 -10.21
N GLY A 311 8.84 -9.68 -9.24
CA GLY A 311 8.15 -10.94 -8.96
C GLY A 311 7.12 -10.74 -7.86
N GLU A 312 5.89 -10.39 -8.21
CA GLU A 312 4.82 -10.23 -7.23
C GLU A 312 4.60 -11.54 -6.44
N TYR A 313 4.44 -11.44 -5.12
CA TYR A 313 4.24 -12.56 -4.19
C TYR A 313 5.40 -13.51 -3.93
N PHE A 314 6.57 -13.30 -4.54
CA PHE A 314 7.68 -14.25 -4.43
C PHE A 314 8.57 -14.07 -3.18
N ASP A 315 8.19 -13.29 -2.16
CA ASP A 315 8.90 -13.33 -0.87
C ASP A 315 8.33 -14.43 0.05
N LEU A 316 8.64 -15.70 -0.21
CA LEU A 316 8.10 -16.86 0.54
C LEU A 316 8.55 -16.94 2.01
N TYR A 317 9.33 -15.97 2.49
CA TYR A 317 9.61 -15.81 3.91
C TYR A 317 8.50 -15.05 4.64
N SER A 318 7.57 -14.43 3.90
CA SER A 318 6.50 -13.60 4.43
C SER A 318 5.13 -14.31 4.37
N PRO A 319 4.23 -14.09 5.33
CA PRO A 319 2.81 -14.47 5.16
C PRO A 319 2.08 -13.69 4.06
N MET A 320 2.60 -12.54 3.62
CA MET A 320 2.00 -11.73 2.54
C MET A 320 2.54 -12.13 1.16
N SER A 321 3.10 -13.34 1.03
CA SER A 321 3.53 -13.95 -0.22
C SER A 321 2.43 -14.82 -0.82
N LEU A 322 2.75 -15.50 -1.93
CA LEU A 322 1.89 -16.54 -2.48
C LEU A 322 1.80 -17.71 -1.50
N ALA A 323 0.67 -18.41 -1.53
CA ALA A 323 0.51 -19.67 -0.81
C ALA A 323 1.12 -20.83 -1.60
N VAL A 324 1.77 -21.77 -0.89
CA VAL A 324 2.36 -22.96 -1.52
C VAL A 324 1.57 -24.21 -1.14
N GLY A 325 1.03 -24.92 -2.14
CA GLY A 325 0.30 -26.18 -1.96
C GLY A 325 1.20 -27.42 -1.88
N GLY A 326 0.60 -28.58 -1.66
CA GLY A 326 1.24 -29.90 -1.74
C GLY A 326 1.64 -30.56 -0.41
N ASP A 327 2.18 -29.82 0.56
CA ASP A 327 2.66 -30.38 1.85
C ASP A 327 2.03 -29.70 3.10
N ALA A 328 0.89 -29.02 2.95
CA ALA A 328 0.20 -28.32 4.04
C ALA A 328 1.12 -27.36 4.84
N PHE A 329 1.90 -26.53 4.12
CA PHE A 329 2.84 -25.60 4.74
C PHE A 329 2.13 -24.58 5.64
N ALA A 330 2.79 -24.26 6.75
CA ALA A 330 2.35 -23.22 7.67
C ALA A 330 2.79 -21.83 7.19
N SER A 331 1.99 -20.80 7.48
CA SER A 331 2.37 -19.40 7.25
C SER A 331 3.59 -19.01 8.10
N PRO A 332 4.60 -18.34 7.50
CA PRO A 332 5.78 -17.86 8.23
C PRO A 332 5.46 -16.86 9.33
N ALA A 333 6.39 -16.65 10.27
CA ALA A 333 6.33 -15.51 11.18
C ALA A 333 6.20 -14.19 10.40
N LEU A 334 5.45 -13.24 10.95
CA LEU A 334 5.26 -11.93 10.34
C LEU A 334 6.59 -11.17 10.31
N ASP A 335 6.92 -10.59 9.16
CA ASP A 335 8.16 -9.87 8.90
C ASP A 335 8.42 -8.76 9.92
N SER A 336 9.69 -8.57 10.27
CA SER A 336 10.14 -7.42 11.07
C SER A 336 9.67 -6.10 10.45
N ALA A 337 9.65 -6.00 9.11
CA ALA A 337 9.21 -4.82 8.38
C ALA A 337 7.71 -4.53 8.57
N PHE A 338 6.86 -5.56 8.48
CA PHE A 338 5.43 -5.41 8.73
C PHE A 338 5.12 -5.14 10.20
N ARG A 339 5.86 -5.76 11.12
CA ARG A 339 5.70 -5.51 12.56
C ARG A 339 6.05 -4.10 12.94
N GLU A 340 7.09 -3.55 12.33
CA GLU A 340 7.44 -2.16 12.47
C GLU A 340 6.34 -1.25 11.91
N ARG A 341 5.85 -1.55 10.70
CA ARG A 341 4.78 -0.79 10.03
C ARG A 341 3.51 -0.74 10.87
N LEU A 342 3.14 -1.86 11.50
CA LEU A 342 1.97 -1.95 12.39
C LEU A 342 2.24 -1.39 13.80
N GLY A 343 3.47 -1.01 14.12
CA GLY A 343 3.85 -0.52 15.44
C GLY A 343 3.77 -1.58 16.54
N ILE A 344 3.93 -2.86 16.19
CA ILE A 344 3.77 -4.01 17.12
C ILE A 344 5.09 -4.67 17.53
N ALA A 345 6.22 -4.13 17.06
CA ALA A 345 7.54 -4.55 17.52
C ALA A 345 7.82 -4.00 18.93
N PRO A 346 7.87 -4.84 19.99
CA PRO A 346 8.28 -4.40 21.32
C PRO A 346 9.67 -3.76 21.35
N ALA A 347 9.91 -2.93 22.37
CA ALA A 347 11.20 -2.32 22.59
C ALA A 347 12.32 -3.38 22.64
N GLY A 348 13.36 -3.17 21.84
CA GLY A 348 14.50 -4.10 21.73
C GLY A 348 14.30 -5.25 20.74
N GLU A 349 13.14 -5.38 20.07
CA GLU A 349 12.98 -6.30 18.95
C GLU A 349 13.69 -5.80 17.68
N LEU A 350 13.55 -4.51 17.38
CA LEU A 350 14.16 -3.86 16.22
C LEU A 350 15.22 -2.86 16.65
N THR A 351 16.31 -2.79 15.88
CA THR A 351 17.33 -1.76 16.03
C THR A 351 17.52 -0.99 14.74
N ALA A 352 17.67 0.33 14.82
CA ALA A 352 17.97 1.17 13.67
C ALA A 352 19.49 1.40 13.55
N LEU A 353 20.03 1.22 12.35
CA LEU A 353 21.43 1.44 12.01
C LEU A 353 21.54 2.58 10.99
N THR A 354 21.96 3.75 11.47
CA THR A 354 22.22 4.95 10.64
C THR A 354 23.72 5.19 10.42
N SER A 355 24.58 4.34 10.98
CA SER A 355 26.03 4.33 10.81
C SER A 355 26.53 2.89 10.70
N SER A 356 27.75 2.70 10.20
CA SER A 356 28.40 1.39 10.18
C SER A 356 28.48 0.78 11.58
N GLY A 357 28.26 -0.54 11.68
CA GLY A 357 28.24 -1.25 12.95
C GLY A 357 27.84 -2.71 12.78
N THR A 358 27.90 -3.46 13.88
CA THR A 358 27.50 -4.87 13.90
C THR A 358 26.37 -5.06 14.92
N VAL A 359 25.36 -5.83 14.52
CA VAL A 359 24.25 -6.26 15.37
C VAL A 359 24.17 -7.78 15.34
N THR A 360 23.92 -8.40 16.49
CA THR A 360 23.63 -9.84 16.54
C THR A 360 22.11 -10.03 16.51
N LEU A 361 21.61 -10.66 15.44
CA LEU A 361 20.20 -10.94 15.23
C LEU A 361 19.85 -12.34 15.69
N ARG A 362 18.78 -12.47 16.47
CA ARG A 362 18.13 -13.74 16.78
C ARG A 362 17.13 -14.11 15.68
N PRO A 363 16.79 -15.40 15.51
CA PRO A 363 15.72 -15.84 14.62
C PRO A 363 14.45 -15.01 14.80
N ARG A 364 13.78 -14.68 13.68
CA ARG A 364 12.53 -13.93 13.71
C ARG A 364 11.47 -14.65 14.53
N SER A 365 11.46 -15.98 14.55
CA SER A 365 10.54 -16.78 15.35
C SER A 365 10.85 -16.85 16.86
N ASP A 366 11.97 -16.30 17.33
CA ASP A 366 12.30 -16.26 18.76
C ASP A 366 11.39 -15.28 19.53
N ALA A 367 11.12 -15.58 20.80
CA ALA A 367 10.28 -14.73 21.65
C ALA A 367 10.96 -13.41 22.09
N THR A 368 12.29 -13.40 22.28
CA THR A 368 13.03 -12.24 22.84
C THR A 368 14.31 -11.93 22.07
N GLY A 369 14.91 -10.76 22.34
CA GLY A 369 16.14 -10.26 21.71
C GLY A 369 15.91 -9.49 20.40
N VAL A 370 16.99 -8.96 19.84
CA VAL A 370 16.96 -8.21 18.58
C VAL A 370 16.74 -9.19 17.44
N ARG A 371 15.67 -9.02 16.68
CA ARG A 371 15.26 -9.92 15.59
C ARG A 371 15.24 -9.25 14.22
N GLY A 372 15.27 -7.92 14.20
CA GLY A 372 15.39 -7.14 12.97
C GLY A 372 16.34 -5.95 13.12
N ALA A 373 17.00 -5.61 12.03
CA ALA A 373 17.79 -4.38 11.90
C ALA A 373 17.28 -3.54 10.73
N VAL A 374 16.98 -2.29 11.01
CA VAL A 374 16.55 -1.31 10.01
C VAL A 374 17.77 -0.51 9.58
N VAL A 375 18.17 -0.66 8.33
CA VAL A 375 19.32 0.02 7.73
C VAL A 375 18.82 1.07 6.76
N VAL A 376 19.24 2.31 6.96
CA VAL A 376 18.92 3.41 6.03
C VAL A 376 20.16 3.77 5.24
N ASP A 377 20.09 3.62 3.93
CA ASP A 377 21.17 4.01 3.03
C ASP A 377 21.36 5.54 3.08
N PRO A 378 22.56 6.04 3.42
CA PRO A 378 22.78 7.47 3.60
C PRO A 378 22.77 8.26 2.29
N VAL A 379 22.87 7.60 1.13
CA VAL A 379 22.93 8.22 -0.20
C VAL A 379 21.57 8.19 -0.87
N THR A 380 20.92 7.03 -0.89
CA THR A 380 19.65 6.83 -1.61
C THR A 380 18.44 7.03 -0.71
N SER A 381 18.63 7.06 0.62
CA SER A 381 17.56 6.95 1.61
C SER A 381 16.74 5.66 1.49
N ALA A 382 17.22 4.66 0.72
CA ALA A 382 16.62 3.35 0.67
C ALA A 382 16.65 2.71 2.05
N ARG A 383 15.58 2.01 2.38
CA ARG A 383 15.37 1.44 3.70
C ARG A 383 15.32 -0.07 3.59
N TYR A 384 16.28 -0.72 4.23
CA TYR A 384 16.39 -2.17 4.28
C TYR A 384 16.02 -2.66 5.68
N VAL A 385 15.24 -3.72 5.76
CA VAL A 385 14.99 -4.46 6.97
C VAL A 385 15.69 -5.81 6.83
N VAL A 386 16.55 -6.12 7.80
CA VAL A 386 17.36 -7.33 7.83
C VAL A 386 16.89 -8.21 8.98
N GLU A 387 16.63 -9.48 8.73
CA GLU A 387 16.19 -10.43 9.76
C GLU A 387 16.71 -11.85 9.49
N VAL A 388 16.62 -12.72 10.49
CA VAL A 388 17.05 -14.12 10.39
C VAL A 388 15.82 -15.03 10.28
N ARG A 389 15.66 -15.68 9.13
CA ARG A 389 14.64 -16.71 8.87
C ARG A 389 15.26 -18.09 9.07
N SER A 390 15.17 -18.62 10.28
CA SER A 390 15.89 -19.86 10.66
C SER A 390 15.19 -21.16 10.26
N GLY A 391 13.91 -21.11 9.88
CA GLY A 391 13.11 -22.31 9.68
C GLY A 391 12.84 -23.07 10.98
N THR A 392 12.89 -22.39 12.13
CA THR A 392 12.62 -22.96 13.46
C THR A 392 11.51 -22.19 14.17
N GLY A 393 11.03 -22.69 15.31
CA GLY A 393 9.94 -22.04 16.05
C GLY A 393 8.66 -22.05 15.21
N ARG A 394 7.99 -20.90 15.06
CA ARG A 394 6.84 -20.78 14.14
C ARG A 394 7.20 -21.19 12.72
N ASP A 395 8.42 -20.90 12.28
CA ASP A 395 8.82 -21.15 10.90
C ASP A 395 9.10 -22.63 10.61
N ALA A 396 9.02 -23.52 11.60
CA ALA A 396 9.38 -24.93 11.44
C ALA A 396 8.52 -25.70 10.43
N GLY A 397 7.26 -25.29 10.24
CA GLY A 397 6.34 -25.87 9.26
C GLY A 397 6.28 -25.13 7.93
N THR A 398 7.16 -24.15 7.70
CA THR A 398 7.11 -23.31 6.50
C THR A 398 7.74 -23.98 5.29
N PHE A 399 7.38 -23.48 4.12
CA PHE A 399 7.94 -23.88 2.83
C PHE A 399 9.48 -23.90 2.81
N TYR A 400 10.12 -22.81 3.21
CA TYR A 400 11.58 -22.70 3.14
C TYR A 400 12.29 -23.55 4.20
N ALA A 401 11.62 -23.95 5.27
CA ALA A 401 12.18 -24.87 6.26
C ALA A 401 12.31 -26.31 5.72
N SER A 402 11.43 -26.71 4.81
CA SER A 402 11.48 -28.03 4.15
C SER A 402 12.49 -28.07 2.99
N ARG A 403 12.98 -26.91 2.52
CA ARG A 403 13.82 -26.75 1.32
C ARG A 403 13.17 -27.29 0.05
N TYR A 404 11.85 -27.19 -0.01
CA TYR A 404 11.09 -27.54 -1.20
C TYR A 404 11.50 -26.62 -2.38
N SER A 405 11.52 -27.17 -3.59
CA SER A 405 11.83 -26.41 -4.81
C SER A 405 10.55 -26.11 -5.59
N LEU A 406 10.27 -24.82 -5.82
CA LEU A 406 9.13 -24.38 -6.64
C LEU A 406 9.36 -24.55 -8.15
N GLY A 407 10.55 -24.97 -8.60
CA GLY A 407 10.89 -24.98 -10.01
C GLY A 407 11.06 -23.58 -10.64
N VAL A 408 11.15 -22.54 -9.81
CA VAL A 408 11.49 -21.16 -10.21
C VAL A 408 12.98 -20.91 -9.96
N PRO A 409 13.62 -19.91 -10.60
CA PRO A 409 15.06 -19.66 -10.47
C PRO A 409 15.47 -19.03 -9.13
N VAL A 410 14.72 -19.28 -8.06
CA VAL A 410 14.96 -18.74 -6.71
C VAL A 410 14.96 -19.88 -5.70
N THR A 411 15.99 -19.92 -4.86
CA THR A 411 16.13 -20.87 -3.75
C THR A 411 15.72 -20.19 -2.44
N TYR A 412 14.83 -20.85 -1.70
CA TYR A 412 14.40 -20.42 -0.37
C TYR A 412 14.95 -21.37 0.68
N ASP A 413 16.08 -20.98 1.27
CA ASP A 413 16.72 -21.69 2.38
C ASP A 413 16.70 -20.83 3.66
N PRO A 414 16.80 -21.43 4.85
CA PRO A 414 17.01 -20.67 6.07
C PRO A 414 18.28 -19.80 6.01
N GLY A 415 18.18 -18.54 6.44
CA GLY A 415 19.29 -17.59 6.40
C GLY A 415 18.90 -16.18 6.81
N VAL A 416 19.71 -15.20 6.42
CA VAL A 416 19.44 -13.78 6.62
C VAL A 416 18.74 -13.21 5.40
N THR A 417 17.53 -12.69 5.56
CA THR A 417 16.82 -11.96 4.49
C THR A 417 17.12 -10.48 4.57
N VAL A 418 17.08 -9.81 3.42
CA VAL A 418 17.19 -8.36 3.30
C VAL A 418 16.00 -7.91 2.48
N THR A 419 15.17 -7.03 3.03
CA THR A 419 13.90 -6.65 2.41
C THR A 419 13.79 -5.14 2.33
N THR A 420 13.40 -4.59 1.20
CA THR A 420 13.04 -3.16 1.09
C THR A 420 11.55 -2.98 1.35
N VAL A 421 11.17 -1.80 1.86
CA VAL A 421 9.77 -1.44 2.11
C VAL A 421 9.38 -0.32 1.14
N SER A 422 8.32 -0.52 0.35
CA SER A 422 7.77 0.52 -0.52
C SER A 422 6.92 1.52 0.30
N ASP A 423 6.69 2.74 -0.24
CA ASP A 423 5.82 3.73 0.42
C ASP A 423 4.34 3.28 0.47
N GLY A 424 3.92 2.34 -0.39
CA GLY A 424 2.62 1.64 -0.32
C GLY A 424 2.59 0.52 0.73
N GLY A 425 3.76 0.23 1.30
CA GLY A 425 4.01 -0.75 2.33
C GLY A 425 3.91 -2.19 1.85
N GLU A 426 4.18 -2.42 0.57
CA GLU A 426 4.64 -3.72 0.07
C GLU A 426 6.10 -3.94 0.49
N LEU A 427 6.48 -5.20 0.58
CA LEU A 427 7.85 -5.63 0.79
C LEU A 427 8.47 -6.08 -0.53
N ALA A 428 9.77 -5.90 -0.67
CA ALA A 428 10.52 -6.47 -1.80
C ALA A 428 11.80 -7.14 -1.30
N LEU A 429 11.82 -8.47 -1.35
CA LEU A 429 12.96 -9.30 -0.96
C LEU A 429 14.12 -9.08 -1.92
N GLN A 430 15.28 -8.77 -1.35
CA GLN A 430 16.53 -8.56 -2.08
C GLN A 430 17.27 -9.88 -2.20
N THR A 431 17.45 -10.36 -3.43
CA THR A 431 18.11 -11.64 -3.67
C THR A 431 19.61 -11.51 -3.91
N ARG A 432 20.32 -12.64 -3.79
CA ARG A 432 21.72 -12.79 -4.19
C ARG A 432 21.81 -13.61 -5.46
N LYS A 433 22.49 -13.11 -6.49
CA LYS A 433 22.81 -13.93 -7.67
C LYS A 433 23.76 -15.07 -7.31
N ALA A 434 23.34 -16.30 -7.61
CA ALA A 434 24.08 -17.54 -7.39
C ALA A 434 24.16 -18.32 -8.72
N SER A 435 25.12 -17.96 -9.57
CA SER A 435 25.27 -18.55 -10.91
C SER A 435 24.02 -18.29 -11.79
N ALA A 436 23.23 -19.34 -12.07
CA ALA A 436 22.00 -19.30 -12.88
C ALA A 436 20.72 -19.20 -12.04
N THR A 437 20.84 -19.18 -10.71
CA THR A 437 19.72 -19.03 -9.76
C THR A 437 19.96 -17.83 -8.86
N TYR A 438 18.96 -17.52 -8.04
CA TYR A 438 19.01 -16.50 -7.01
C TYR A 438 18.76 -17.13 -5.64
N ASP A 439 19.47 -16.66 -4.62
CA ASP A 439 19.23 -17.05 -3.23
C ASP A 439 18.37 -15.96 -2.57
N GLY A 440 17.25 -16.36 -1.98
CA GLY A 440 16.37 -15.45 -1.21
C GLY A 440 16.94 -15.07 0.16
N ALA A 441 17.94 -15.82 0.65
CA ALA A 441 18.60 -15.55 1.92
C ALA A 441 20.13 -15.66 1.82
N PHE A 442 20.80 -14.89 2.66
CA PHE A 442 22.25 -14.82 2.77
C PHE A 442 22.75 -15.70 3.93
N THR A 443 23.84 -16.41 3.73
CA THR A 443 24.50 -17.27 4.72
C THR A 443 25.87 -16.72 5.14
N ALA A 444 26.49 -17.33 6.15
CA ALA A 444 27.76 -16.87 6.70
C ALA A 444 28.85 -16.69 5.62
N GLY A 445 29.52 -15.54 5.66
CA GLY A 445 30.54 -15.13 4.68
C GLY A 445 29.97 -14.43 3.44
N GLN A 446 28.65 -14.41 3.25
CA GLN A 446 28.01 -13.69 2.15
C GLN A 446 27.71 -12.24 2.52
N THR A 447 27.53 -11.39 1.51
CA THR A 447 27.28 -9.96 1.69
C THR A 447 26.27 -9.46 0.67
N PHE A 448 25.21 -8.82 1.16
CA PHE A 448 24.33 -8.00 0.33
C PHE A 448 25.00 -6.66 0.03
N VAL A 449 24.84 -6.17 -1.20
CA VAL A 449 25.35 -4.87 -1.65
C VAL A 449 24.18 -4.12 -2.28
N GLY A 450 23.76 -3.03 -1.62
CA GLY A 450 22.69 -2.17 -2.12
C GLY A 450 23.10 -1.41 -3.40
N PRO A 451 22.13 -0.85 -4.14
CA PRO A 451 22.40 -0.07 -5.35
C PRO A 451 23.41 1.07 -5.08
N GLY A 452 24.40 1.20 -5.96
CA GLY A 452 25.47 2.19 -5.80
C GLY A 452 26.54 1.82 -4.76
N GLY A 453 26.40 0.69 -4.06
CA GLY A 453 27.41 0.14 -3.14
C GLY A 453 27.60 0.92 -1.85
N SER A 454 26.74 1.91 -1.57
CA SER A 454 26.73 2.72 -0.34
C SER A 454 26.31 1.94 0.89
N THR A 455 25.56 0.84 0.72
CA THR A 455 25.17 -0.07 1.79
C THR A 455 25.72 -1.46 1.53
N ARG A 456 26.42 -2.03 2.51
CA ARG A 456 26.85 -3.43 2.52
C ARG A 456 26.43 -4.09 3.82
N ILE A 457 25.89 -5.30 3.72
CA ILE A 457 25.36 -6.06 4.86
C ILE A 457 26.00 -7.45 4.82
N ALA A 458 27.02 -7.66 5.65
CA ALA A 458 27.79 -8.89 5.71
C ALA A 458 27.26 -9.82 6.80
N VAL A 459 27.05 -11.08 6.46
CA VAL A 459 26.53 -12.12 7.37
C VAL A 459 27.68 -12.90 7.98
N GLY A 460 27.76 -12.92 9.30
CA GLY A 460 28.73 -13.74 10.03
C GLY A 460 28.18 -15.10 10.44
N ALA A 461 29.02 -15.90 11.10
CA ALA A 461 28.65 -17.25 11.52
C ALA A 461 27.57 -17.23 12.62
N THR A 462 26.50 -17.98 12.40
CA THR A 462 25.43 -18.15 13.39
C THR A 462 25.92 -18.95 14.60
N SER A 463 25.51 -18.49 15.79
CA SER A 463 25.79 -19.15 17.07
C SER A 463 24.51 -19.23 17.89
N SER A 464 24.58 -19.83 19.09
CA SER A 464 23.46 -19.80 20.04
C SER A 464 23.08 -18.38 20.51
N ALA A 465 23.99 -17.40 20.37
CA ALA A 465 23.71 -16.00 20.66
C ALA A 465 22.96 -15.29 19.51
N GLY A 466 22.92 -15.90 18.32
CA GLY A 466 22.35 -15.33 17.10
C GLY A 466 23.36 -15.23 15.96
N THR A 467 22.94 -14.58 14.88
CA THR A 467 23.71 -14.33 13.66
C THR A 467 24.21 -12.88 13.68
N PRO A 468 25.54 -12.66 13.74
CA PRO A 468 26.09 -11.32 13.62
C PRO A 468 25.94 -10.80 12.18
N VAL A 469 25.36 -9.62 12.04
CA VAL A 469 25.21 -8.87 10.79
C VAL A 469 26.02 -7.59 10.90
N THR A 470 26.98 -7.41 9.99
CA THR A 470 27.83 -6.21 9.94
C THR A 470 27.41 -5.31 8.80
N VAL A 471 26.95 -4.12 9.13
CA VAL A 471 26.53 -3.09 8.18
C VAL A 471 27.68 -2.10 7.97
N THR A 472 28.02 -1.87 6.71
CA THR A 472 28.97 -0.82 6.31
C THR A 472 28.25 0.18 5.43
N LEU A 473 28.22 1.43 5.87
CA LEU A 473 27.63 2.55 5.15
C LEU A 473 28.74 3.47 4.61
N SER A 474 28.65 3.83 3.33
CA SER A 474 29.59 4.71 2.63
C SER A 474 28.82 5.85 1.97
N GLY A 475 29.37 7.07 1.99
CA GLY A 475 28.77 8.21 1.29
C GLY A 475 28.42 9.44 2.14
N THR A 476 28.70 9.44 3.45
CA THR A 476 28.90 10.73 4.14
C THR A 476 30.28 11.23 3.74
N GLY A 477 30.34 12.35 2.99
CA GLY A 477 31.58 13.08 2.84
C GLY A 477 32.20 13.27 4.23
N SER A 478 33.52 13.12 4.34
CA SER A 478 34.24 13.40 5.58
C SER A 478 33.69 14.66 6.24
N PRO A 479 33.50 14.70 7.57
CA PRO A 479 33.19 15.96 8.21
C PRO A 479 34.29 16.94 7.82
N VAL A 480 33.93 17.95 7.03
CA VAL A 480 34.82 19.09 6.80
C VAL A 480 35.13 19.64 8.18
N THR A 481 36.37 19.45 8.62
CA THR A 481 36.87 20.07 9.84
C THR A 481 36.68 21.57 9.64
N PRO A 482 35.86 22.27 10.44
CA PRO A 482 35.76 23.71 10.32
C PRO A 482 37.16 24.27 10.54
N THR A 483 37.67 25.00 9.55
CA THR A 483 38.91 25.75 9.66
C THR A 483 38.83 26.61 10.93
N PRO A 484 39.79 26.52 11.87
CA PRO A 484 39.73 27.31 13.09
C PRO A 484 39.72 28.79 12.73
N THR A 485 38.61 29.46 13.02
CA THR A 485 38.53 30.91 12.92
C THR A 485 39.31 31.49 14.09
N VAL A 486 40.44 32.13 13.79
CA VAL A 486 41.25 32.89 14.75
C VAL A 486 40.37 33.93 15.44
N THR A 487 40.19 33.78 16.75
CA THR A 487 39.51 34.76 17.61
C THR A 487 40.57 35.62 18.30
N PRO A 488 40.45 36.97 18.28
CA PRO A 488 41.45 37.87 18.85
C PRO A 488 41.57 37.75 20.37
N THR A 489 42.81 37.85 20.83
CA THR A 489 43.28 37.79 22.22
C THR A 489 42.63 38.86 23.10
N ALA A 490 42.03 38.46 24.22
CA ALA A 490 41.56 39.36 25.27
C ALA A 490 42.69 39.69 26.28
N THR A 491 42.80 40.97 26.61
CA THR A 491 43.69 41.58 27.62
C THR A 491 43.34 41.14 29.05
N PRO A 492 44.32 40.88 29.94
CA PRO A 492 44.04 40.43 31.31
C PRO A 492 43.58 41.58 32.22
N THR A 493 42.60 41.30 33.09
CA THR A 493 42.14 42.19 34.18
C THR A 493 42.22 41.43 35.52
N PRO A 494 42.65 42.08 36.62
CA PRO A 494 43.27 41.39 37.76
C PRO A 494 42.32 40.70 38.73
N THR A 495 42.91 39.73 39.44
CA THR A 495 42.38 38.87 40.50
C THR A 495 41.80 39.63 41.70
N PRO A 496 40.58 39.30 42.16
CA PRO A 496 40.10 39.70 43.49
C PRO A 496 40.38 38.65 44.59
N THR A 497 40.75 39.18 45.76
CA THR A 497 41.00 38.56 47.07
C THR A 497 39.72 37.93 47.68
N PRO A 498 39.83 36.83 48.46
CA PRO A 498 38.66 36.17 49.06
C PRO A 498 38.04 36.96 50.23
N THR A 499 36.70 37.01 50.28
CA THR A 499 35.89 37.56 51.39
C THR A 499 34.96 36.45 51.93
N PRO A 500 34.73 36.37 53.25
CA PRO A 500 34.24 35.16 53.92
C PRO A 500 32.76 34.80 53.71
N THR A 501 32.50 33.52 53.91
CA THR A 501 31.24 32.79 53.81
C THR A 501 30.09 33.37 54.64
N PRO A 502 28.93 33.72 54.03
CA PRO A 502 27.70 33.94 54.77
C PRO A 502 26.84 32.67 54.93
N THR A 503 26.18 32.61 56.08
CA THR A 503 25.16 31.67 56.58
C THR A 503 23.99 31.45 55.59
N PRO A 504 23.38 30.26 55.50
CA PRO A 504 22.32 29.98 54.53
C PRO A 504 21.01 30.71 54.83
N ALA A 505 20.44 31.33 53.78
CA ALA A 505 19.11 31.94 53.75
C ALA A 505 18.07 30.96 53.16
N PRO A 506 16.77 31.09 53.47
CA PRO A 506 15.74 30.12 53.11
C PRO A 506 15.45 30.03 51.60
N THR A 507 15.04 28.83 51.17
CA THR A 507 14.77 28.43 49.79
C THR A 507 13.77 29.34 49.05
N PRO A 508 14.11 29.90 47.87
CA PRO A 508 13.17 30.66 47.05
C PRO A 508 12.31 29.76 46.14
N THR A 509 11.06 30.18 45.96
CA THR A 509 10.06 29.67 44.99
C THR A 509 10.53 29.87 43.54
N PRO A 510 10.27 28.95 42.58
CA PRO A 510 10.80 29.03 41.22
C PRO A 510 10.12 30.13 40.37
N ALA A 511 10.94 30.81 39.54
CA ALA A 511 10.52 31.84 38.58
C ALA A 511 10.22 31.26 37.18
N PRO A 512 9.39 31.92 36.33
CA PRO A 512 9.03 31.43 35.01
C PRO A 512 10.20 31.52 34.00
N ALA A 513 10.34 30.52 33.13
CA ALA A 513 11.41 30.44 32.13
C ALA A 513 11.21 31.42 30.95
N ALA A 514 12.32 31.97 30.44
CA ALA A 514 12.38 32.86 29.29
C ALA A 514 12.18 32.12 27.94
N PRO A 515 11.65 32.77 26.88
CA PRO A 515 11.41 32.12 25.59
C PRO A 515 12.71 31.91 24.80
N ALA A 516 12.79 30.76 24.11
CA ALA A 516 13.93 30.31 23.31
C ALA A 516 14.10 31.11 21.99
N PRO A 517 15.32 31.17 21.40
CA PRO A 517 15.59 31.89 20.16
C PRO A 517 14.97 31.17 18.94
N VAL A 518 14.44 31.95 17.99
CA VAL A 518 13.81 31.44 16.76
C VAL A 518 14.88 31.11 15.72
N LEU A 519 14.99 29.84 15.32
CA LEU A 519 15.89 29.35 14.28
C LEU A 519 15.46 29.80 12.87
N ALA A 520 16.43 30.08 11.98
CA ALA A 520 16.19 30.35 10.57
C ALA A 520 15.58 29.11 9.86
N PRO A 521 14.69 29.29 8.85
CA PRO A 521 14.03 28.17 8.19
C PRO A 521 15.03 27.29 7.42
N PRO A 522 14.82 25.96 7.41
CA PRO A 522 15.71 25.02 6.74
C PRO A 522 15.72 25.21 5.21
N ALA A 523 16.85 24.89 4.58
CA ALA A 523 17.00 24.91 3.12
C ALA A 523 16.08 23.85 2.45
N PRO A 524 15.55 24.10 1.23
CA PRO A 524 14.61 23.21 0.58
C PRO A 524 15.25 21.87 0.15
N ALA A 525 14.57 20.76 0.42
CA ALA A 525 15.05 19.41 0.14
C ALA A 525 14.86 19.01 -1.34
N PRO A 526 15.71 18.13 -1.92
CA PRO A 526 15.50 17.65 -3.28
C PRO A 526 14.31 16.69 -3.39
N LEU A 527 13.63 16.68 -4.54
CA LEU A 527 12.65 15.63 -4.88
C LEU A 527 13.36 14.39 -5.42
N SER A 528 13.08 13.22 -4.85
CA SER A 528 13.34 11.93 -5.50
C SER A 528 12.38 11.78 -6.68
N ALA A 529 12.88 11.34 -7.84
CA ALA A 529 12.10 11.34 -9.08
C ALA A 529 12.56 10.22 -10.04
N ALA A 530 11.70 9.24 -10.26
CA ALA A 530 11.88 8.16 -11.21
C ALA A 530 11.76 8.64 -12.66
N THR A 531 12.32 7.85 -13.58
CA THR A 531 12.21 8.15 -15.01
C THR A 531 10.82 7.78 -15.51
N PRO A 532 10.06 8.73 -16.11
CA PRO A 532 8.71 8.46 -16.57
C PRO A 532 8.71 7.52 -17.77
N ARG A 533 7.68 6.68 -17.89
CA ARG A 533 7.46 5.76 -19.01
C ARG A 533 6.30 6.23 -19.88
N ILE A 534 6.41 6.01 -21.18
CA ILE A 534 5.31 6.24 -22.13
C ILE A 534 4.68 4.89 -22.45
N VAL A 535 3.37 4.77 -22.23
CA VAL A 535 2.59 3.57 -22.57
C VAL A 535 1.61 3.87 -23.71
N GLY A 536 1.25 2.83 -24.46
CA GLY A 536 0.37 2.91 -25.63
C GLY A 536 1.11 2.74 -26.96
N THR A 537 0.35 2.40 -28.02
CA THR A 537 0.91 2.12 -29.34
C THR A 537 1.28 3.42 -30.07
N ALA A 538 2.54 3.54 -30.50
CA ALA A 538 3.01 4.66 -31.31
C ALA A 538 2.46 4.57 -32.76
N LYS A 539 1.19 4.93 -32.96
CA LYS A 539 0.51 4.90 -34.26
C LYS A 539 -0.38 6.14 -34.43
N VAL A 540 -0.43 6.72 -35.62
CA VAL A 540 -1.30 7.88 -35.91
C VAL A 540 -2.75 7.56 -35.53
N GLY A 541 -3.37 8.44 -34.74
CA GLY A 541 -4.74 8.32 -34.24
C GLY A 541 -4.87 7.64 -32.87
N ARG A 542 -3.80 7.00 -32.36
CA ARG A 542 -3.73 6.42 -31.00
C ARG A 542 -3.21 7.43 -29.98
N THR A 543 -3.49 7.16 -28.71
CA THR A 543 -3.11 7.99 -27.57
C THR A 543 -1.98 7.33 -26.79
N LEU A 544 -0.95 8.12 -26.49
CA LEU A 544 0.11 7.75 -25.56
C LEU A 544 -0.22 8.31 -24.18
N LYS A 545 0.04 7.55 -23.12
CA LYS A 545 -0.13 7.99 -21.72
C LYS A 545 1.23 7.99 -21.00
N VAL A 546 1.41 8.88 -20.03
CA VAL A 546 2.59 8.94 -19.17
C VAL A 546 2.34 8.15 -17.89
N LYS A 547 3.22 7.21 -17.57
CA LYS A 547 3.40 6.69 -16.21
C LYS A 547 4.57 7.45 -15.58
N VAL A 548 4.31 8.31 -14.58
CA VAL A 548 5.31 9.25 -14.04
C VAL A 548 6.42 8.59 -13.23
N GLY A 549 6.21 7.35 -12.77
CA GLY A 549 7.08 6.65 -11.83
C GLY A 549 6.99 7.24 -10.42
N SER A 550 7.77 6.72 -9.48
CA SER A 550 7.82 7.22 -8.10
C SER A 550 8.43 8.62 -8.01
N TRP A 551 7.79 9.52 -7.27
CA TRP A 551 8.35 10.81 -6.90
C TRP A 551 8.07 11.07 -5.41
N SER A 552 9.10 11.47 -4.66
CA SER A 552 8.95 11.69 -3.21
C SER A 552 9.72 12.94 -2.72
N PRO A 553 9.09 13.76 -1.86
CA PRO A 553 7.66 13.73 -1.55
C PRO A 553 6.82 14.12 -2.78
N ARG A 554 5.62 13.52 -2.93
CA ARG A 554 4.87 13.59 -4.19
C ARG A 554 4.57 15.04 -4.59
N PRO A 555 5.08 15.52 -5.74
CA PRO A 555 4.93 16.90 -6.16
C PRO A 555 3.75 17.09 -7.13
N ALA A 556 3.38 18.34 -7.40
CA ALA A 556 2.51 18.66 -8.53
C ALA A 556 3.27 18.47 -9.85
N PHE A 557 2.69 17.74 -10.79
CA PHE A 557 3.32 17.43 -12.07
C PHE A 557 2.89 18.36 -13.19
N THR A 558 3.84 18.71 -14.04
CA THR A 558 3.58 19.30 -15.35
C THR A 558 4.28 18.48 -16.43
N TYR A 559 3.63 18.37 -17.59
CA TYR A 559 4.12 17.56 -18.70
C TYR A 559 4.50 18.43 -19.87
N GLN A 560 5.43 17.95 -20.68
CA GLN A 560 5.67 18.50 -22.00
C GLN A 560 6.06 17.40 -22.96
N TRP A 561 5.30 17.25 -24.05
CA TRP A 561 5.58 16.27 -25.09
C TRP A 561 6.51 16.82 -26.18
N PHE A 562 7.40 15.96 -26.65
CA PHE A 562 8.41 16.23 -27.68
C PHE A 562 8.36 15.16 -28.77
N ALA A 563 8.64 15.55 -30.00
CA ALA A 563 8.83 14.64 -31.12
C ALA A 563 10.20 14.88 -31.74
N ASN A 564 11.02 13.81 -31.82
CA ASN A 564 12.44 13.87 -32.15
C ASN A 564 13.22 14.95 -31.36
N GLY A 565 12.90 15.11 -30.08
CA GLY A 565 13.53 16.10 -29.20
C GLY A 565 13.05 17.55 -29.39
N ARG A 566 12.17 17.82 -30.37
CA ARG A 566 11.54 19.15 -30.54
C ARG A 566 10.19 19.19 -29.83
N LYS A 567 9.92 20.28 -29.12
CA LYS A 567 8.66 20.51 -28.42
C LYS A 567 7.50 20.45 -29.43
N ILE A 568 6.49 19.62 -29.19
CA ILE A 568 5.39 19.42 -30.16
C ILE A 568 4.50 20.67 -30.24
N SER A 569 4.08 21.19 -29.09
CA SER A 569 3.39 22.47 -28.95
C SER A 569 3.42 22.91 -27.49
N SER A 570 3.13 24.19 -27.21
CA SER A 570 2.96 24.69 -25.84
C SER A 570 1.72 24.15 -25.11
N LYS A 571 0.79 23.52 -25.84
CA LYS A 571 -0.45 22.94 -25.29
C LYS A 571 -0.37 21.43 -25.10
N ALA A 572 0.70 20.78 -25.57
CA ALA A 572 0.92 19.36 -25.37
C ALA A 572 1.51 19.11 -23.97
N THR A 573 0.71 19.40 -22.94
CA THR A 573 1.10 19.44 -21.53
C THR A 573 0.26 18.54 -20.62
N ALA A 574 -0.63 17.74 -21.21
CA ALA A 574 -1.41 16.73 -20.48
C ALA A 574 -0.59 15.45 -20.23
N SER A 575 -1.02 14.64 -19.27
CA SER A 575 -0.49 13.29 -19.00
C SER A 575 -0.76 12.29 -20.13
N SER A 576 -1.57 12.68 -21.13
CA SER A 576 -1.79 11.91 -22.35
C SER A 576 -1.58 12.77 -23.60
N PHE A 577 -1.24 12.12 -24.71
CA PHE A 577 -1.03 12.79 -25.99
C PHE A 577 -1.51 11.93 -27.16
N ARG A 578 -2.46 12.46 -27.93
CA ARG A 578 -2.97 11.82 -29.14
C ARG A 578 -2.07 12.11 -30.33
N LEU A 579 -1.59 11.06 -30.99
CA LEU A 579 -0.71 11.14 -32.14
C LEU A 579 -1.48 11.58 -33.39
N THR A 580 -1.02 12.63 -34.06
CA THR A 580 -1.60 13.09 -35.33
C THR A 580 -0.71 12.69 -36.50
N SER A 581 -1.18 12.92 -37.73
CA SER A 581 -0.39 12.70 -38.95
C SER A 581 0.96 13.42 -38.93
N ARG A 582 1.08 14.53 -38.18
CA ARG A 582 2.31 15.31 -38.02
C ARG A 582 3.42 14.58 -37.27
N GLN A 583 3.08 13.57 -36.46
CA GLN A 583 4.07 12.79 -35.70
C GLN A 583 4.54 11.52 -36.42
N ARG A 584 3.99 11.19 -37.60
CA ARG A 584 4.35 9.98 -38.35
C ARG A 584 5.86 9.90 -38.59
N GLY A 585 6.45 8.73 -38.32
CA GLY A 585 7.89 8.46 -38.47
C GLY A 585 8.78 9.03 -37.37
N GLN A 586 8.24 9.84 -36.45
CA GLN A 586 8.97 10.48 -35.36
C GLN A 586 8.96 9.60 -34.11
N ARG A 587 9.94 9.80 -33.22
CA ARG A 587 9.97 9.19 -31.88
C ARG A 587 9.50 10.20 -30.85
N ILE A 588 8.69 9.75 -29.91
CA ILE A 588 8.05 10.61 -28.91
C ILE A 588 8.75 10.46 -27.56
N THR A 589 8.91 11.58 -26.85
CA THR A 589 9.33 11.63 -25.45
C THR A 589 8.47 12.61 -24.67
N VAL A 590 8.40 12.43 -23.36
CA VAL A 590 7.72 13.36 -22.46
C VAL A 590 8.68 13.78 -21.35
N ARG A 591 8.71 15.08 -21.04
CA ARG A 591 9.37 15.61 -19.84
C ARG A 591 8.30 15.84 -18.78
N VAL A 592 8.52 15.27 -17.61
CA VAL A 592 7.70 15.43 -16.40
C VAL A 592 8.47 16.32 -15.44
N THR A 593 7.84 17.37 -14.93
CA THR A 593 8.43 18.29 -13.94
C THR A 593 7.58 18.29 -12.69
N GLY A 594 8.17 17.93 -11.55
CA GLY A 594 7.55 17.93 -10.25
C GLY A 594 7.92 19.19 -9.45
N THR A 595 6.90 19.88 -8.92
CA THR A 595 7.05 21.05 -8.04
C THR A 595 6.39 20.79 -6.69
N ARG A 596 7.08 21.09 -5.58
CA ARG A 596 6.51 21.01 -4.22
C ARG A 596 7.12 22.09 -3.32
N SER A 597 6.32 22.63 -2.40
CA SER A 597 6.76 23.64 -1.43
C SER A 597 7.91 23.10 -0.56
N ALA A 598 8.86 23.99 -0.23
CA ALA A 598 10.09 23.64 0.49
C ALA A 598 10.94 22.54 -0.18
N HIS A 599 10.75 22.29 -1.49
CA HIS A 599 11.55 21.32 -2.25
C HIS A 599 12.08 21.91 -3.56
N VAL A 600 13.21 21.39 -4.02
CA VAL A 600 13.79 21.74 -5.33
C VAL A 600 12.92 21.16 -6.45
N THR A 601 12.53 22.00 -7.41
CA THR A 601 11.77 21.56 -8.59
C THR A 601 12.62 20.63 -9.45
N THR A 602 12.15 19.41 -9.67
CA THR A 602 12.90 18.37 -10.39
C THR A 602 12.21 18.02 -11.69
N ALA A 603 12.97 17.71 -12.75
CA ALA A 603 12.42 17.22 -14.01
C ALA A 603 13.08 15.92 -14.47
N ARG A 604 12.28 15.03 -15.08
CA ARG A 604 12.72 13.76 -15.68
C ARG A 604 12.11 13.59 -17.07
N THR A 605 12.84 12.97 -17.98
CA THR A 605 12.41 12.76 -19.37
C THR A 605 12.34 11.26 -19.66
N SER A 606 11.28 10.83 -20.32
CA SER A 606 11.07 9.42 -20.65
C SER A 606 12.07 8.88 -21.66
N LYS A 607 12.17 7.54 -21.72
CA LYS A 607 12.75 6.87 -22.90
C LYS A 607 11.94 7.22 -24.17
N ARG A 608 12.60 7.14 -25.33
CA ARG A 608 11.98 7.38 -26.65
C ARG A 608 11.08 6.21 -27.05
N THR A 609 9.89 6.49 -27.57
CA THR A 609 9.02 5.46 -28.17
C THR A 609 9.66 4.86 -29.44
N ALA A 610 9.08 3.75 -29.93
CA ALA A 610 9.22 3.35 -31.33
C ALA A 610 8.76 4.48 -32.28
N ARG A 611 9.15 4.40 -33.56
CA ARG A 611 8.72 5.38 -34.56
C ARG A 611 7.20 5.29 -34.76
N VAL A 612 6.53 6.43 -34.82
CA VAL A 612 5.08 6.48 -35.00
C VAL A 612 4.68 5.92 -36.37
N ALA A 613 3.94 4.81 -36.37
CA ALA A 613 3.45 4.17 -37.59
C ALA A 613 2.31 4.95 -38.26
N GLY A 614 2.12 4.73 -39.56
CA GLY A 614 0.97 5.24 -40.33
C GLY A 614 -0.37 4.66 -39.84
N ARG A 615 -1.49 5.18 -40.36
CA ARG A 615 -2.83 4.69 -40.00
C ARG A 615 -3.03 3.26 -40.46
#